data_AF-A0A816D9V8-F1
#
_entry.id   AF-A0A816D9V8-F1
#
_cell.length_a   1.000
_cell.length_b   1.000
_cell.length_c   1.000
_cell.angle_alpha   90.00
_cell.angle_beta   90.00
_cell.angle_gamma   90.00
#
_symmetry.space_group_name_H-M   'P 1'
#
loop_
_entity.id
_entity.type
_entity.pdbx_description
1 polymer ?
#
loop_
_entity_poly.entity_id
_entity_poly.type
_entity_poly.pdbx_seq_one_letter_code
_entity_poly.pdbx_strand_id
1 'polypeptide(L)'
;ADGRKYVGEWADGDFNGQGILSWPSGDRYEGSWKNDTMHGHGTLYWASGDKYVGEWADYVRNGQGVHTYPSGDRYEGSWKSHKRHGHGTYYWADGRKYVGEWADDLRSG
;
A
#
# COMPACT_ATOMS: atom_id res chain seq x y z
N ALA A 1 -15.66 -15.41 15.35
CA ALA A 1 -15.40 -14.20 14.54
C ALA A 1 -13.92 -13.91 14.58
N ASP A 2 -13.31 -13.61 13.44
CA ASP A 2 -11.85 -13.36 13.30
C ASP A 2 -11.39 -11.99 13.85
N GLY A 3 -12.31 -11.21 14.42
CA GLY A 3 -12.04 -9.91 15.03
C GLY A 3 -11.86 -8.76 14.05
N ARG A 4 -11.89 -9.01 12.74
CA ARG A 4 -11.83 -7.96 11.72
C ARG A 4 -13.11 -7.14 11.74
N LYS A 5 -12.98 -5.83 11.47
CA LYS A 5 -14.11 -4.91 11.38
C LYS A 5 -14.08 -4.19 10.04
N TYR A 6 -15.15 -4.34 9.28
CA TYR A 6 -15.34 -3.64 8.02
C TYR A 6 -16.44 -2.59 8.15
N VAL A 7 -16.18 -1.39 7.62
CA VAL A 7 -17.16 -0.32 7.47
C VAL A 7 -17.01 0.24 6.06
N GLY A 8 -18.01 0.04 5.22
CA GLY A 8 -17.94 0.45 3.82
C GLY A 8 -19.12 -0.04 3.01
N GLU A 9 -18.97 0.07 1.70
CA GLU A 9 -19.93 -0.38 0.71
C GLU A 9 -19.88 -1.91 0.51
N TRP A 10 -21.03 -2.48 0.16
CA TRP A 10 -21.20 -3.93 -0.05
C TRP A 10 -21.94 -4.17 -1.35
N ALA A 11 -21.58 -5.23 -2.06
CA ALA A 11 -22.33 -5.75 -3.19
C ALA A 11 -22.26 -7.28 -3.18
N ASP A 12 -23.41 -7.94 -3.37
CA ASP A 12 -23.55 -9.40 -3.38
C ASP A 12 -23.02 -10.13 -2.14
N GLY A 13 -22.92 -9.43 -1.01
CA GLY A 13 -22.39 -9.97 0.25
C GLY A 13 -20.89 -9.74 0.46
N ASP A 14 -20.21 -9.19 -0.54
CA ASP A 14 -18.77 -8.93 -0.54
C ASP A 14 -18.47 -7.43 -0.39
N PHE A 15 -17.29 -7.10 0.14
CA PHE A 15 -16.77 -5.73 0.17
C PHE A 15 -16.58 -5.23 -1.26
N ASN A 16 -17.24 -4.14 -1.61
CA ASN A 16 -17.20 -3.56 -2.95
C ASN A 16 -17.39 -2.06 -2.85
N GLY A 17 -16.61 -1.25 -3.58
CA GLY A 17 -16.68 0.22 -3.49
C GLY A 17 -15.70 0.78 -2.46
N GLN A 18 -16.01 1.86 -1.76
CA GLN A 18 -15.13 2.41 -0.73
C GLN A 18 -15.35 1.74 0.63
N GLY A 19 -14.27 1.52 1.37
CA GLY A 19 -14.40 0.97 2.72
C GLY A 19 -13.13 0.97 3.55
N ILE A 20 -13.33 0.74 4.84
CA ILE A 20 -12.30 0.66 5.86
C ILE A 20 -12.33 -0.73 6.47
N LEU A 21 -11.23 -1.47 6.34
CA LEU A 21 -11.01 -2.73 7.05
C LEU A 21 -9.99 -2.50 8.17
N SER A 22 -10.35 -2.85 9.39
CA SER A 22 -9.48 -2.81 10.57
C SER A 22 -9.21 -4.22 11.09
N TRP A 23 -7.94 -4.54 11.34
CA TRP A 23 -7.53 -5.84 11.88
C TRP A 23 -7.25 -5.76 13.38
N PRO A 24 -7.41 -6.88 14.12
CA PRO A 24 -7.01 -6.96 15.53
C PRO A 24 -5.52 -6.65 15.79
N SER A 25 -4.66 -6.82 14.78
CA SER A 25 -3.24 -6.43 14.84
C SER A 25 -3.02 -4.94 15.03
N GLY A 26 -4.03 -4.11 14.71
CA GLY A 26 -3.93 -2.66 14.63
C GLY A 26 -3.71 -2.14 13.22
N ASP A 27 -3.51 -3.02 12.23
CA ASP A 27 -3.45 -2.62 10.82
C ASP A 27 -4.82 -2.08 10.37
N ARG A 28 -4.81 -1.20 9.37
CA ARG A 28 -6.02 -0.61 8.80
C ARG A 28 -5.84 -0.25 7.33
N TYR A 29 -6.79 -0.64 6.50
CA TYR A 29 -6.86 -0.28 5.09
C TYR A 29 -8.05 0.64 4.86
N GLU A 30 -7.84 1.71 4.12
CA GLU A 30 -8.86 2.67 3.70
C GLU A 30 -8.74 2.85 2.19
N GLY A 31 -9.73 2.42 1.41
CA GLY A 31 -9.65 2.54 -0.05
C GLY A 31 -10.71 1.75 -0.78
N SER A 32 -10.44 1.49 -2.07
CA SER A 32 -11.37 0.75 -2.92
C SER A 32 -11.29 -0.76 -2.69
N TRP A 33 -12.46 -1.39 -2.78
CA TRP A 33 -12.69 -2.81 -2.64
C TRP A 33 -13.38 -3.36 -3.86
N LYS A 34 -13.06 -4.61 -4.21
CA LYS A 34 -13.73 -5.37 -5.25
C LYS A 34 -13.76 -6.84 -4.85
N ASN A 35 -14.93 -7.43 -4.69
CA ASN A 35 -15.11 -8.85 -4.33
C ASN A 35 -14.21 -9.28 -3.16
N ASP A 36 -14.31 -8.57 -2.03
CA ASP A 36 -13.51 -8.79 -0.82
C ASP A 36 -12.00 -8.55 -0.98
N THR A 37 -11.50 -7.99 -2.09
CA THR A 37 -10.07 -7.66 -2.25
C THR A 37 -9.80 -6.17 -2.24
N MET A 38 -8.64 -5.77 -1.68
CA MET A 38 -8.13 -4.42 -1.87
C MET A 38 -7.83 -4.21 -3.35
N HIS A 39 -8.36 -3.14 -3.92
CA HIS A 39 -8.26 -2.86 -5.35
C HIS A 39 -8.14 -1.35 -5.60
N GLY A 40 -7.77 -0.94 -6.81
CA GLY A 40 -7.73 0.47 -7.19
C GLY A 40 -6.79 1.28 -6.29
N HIS A 41 -7.27 2.38 -5.71
CA HIS A 41 -6.46 3.24 -4.84
C HIS A 41 -6.84 3.04 -3.38
N GLY A 42 -5.83 3.02 -2.51
CA GLY A 42 -6.05 2.91 -1.07
C GLY A 42 -4.81 3.18 -0.24
N THR A 43 -5.05 3.39 1.05
CA THR A 43 -4.03 3.58 2.06
C THR A 43 -4.03 2.40 3.04
N LEU A 44 -2.89 1.73 3.19
CA LEU A 44 -2.66 0.77 4.25
C LEU A 44 -1.78 1.41 5.33
N TYR A 45 -2.29 1.39 6.55
CA TYR A 45 -1.58 1.74 7.77
C TYR A 45 -1.21 0.43 8.48
N TRP A 46 0.07 0.22 8.74
CA TRP A 46 0.52 -0.90 9.56
C TRP A 46 0.66 -0.48 11.01
N ALA A 47 0.40 -1.41 11.93
CA ALA A 47 0.61 -1.19 13.37
C ALA A 47 2.08 -0.90 13.72
N SER A 48 3.03 -1.30 12.88
CA SER A 48 4.44 -0.95 12.97
C SER A 48 4.73 0.54 12.74
N GLY A 49 3.76 1.28 12.20
CA GLY A 49 3.87 2.69 11.82
C GLY A 49 4.19 2.93 10.35
N ASP A 50 4.44 1.89 9.56
CA ASP A 50 4.56 2.00 8.12
C ASP A 50 3.22 2.48 7.51
N LYS A 51 3.32 3.18 6.37
CA LYS A 51 2.16 3.64 5.62
C LYS A 51 2.41 3.50 4.13
N TYR A 52 1.44 2.94 3.40
CA TYR A 52 1.46 2.90 1.95
C TYR A 52 0.22 3.58 1.40
N VAL A 53 0.41 4.49 0.45
CA VAL A 53 -0.65 5.15 -0.31
C VAL A 53 -0.39 4.87 -1.77
N GLY A 54 -1.31 4.21 -2.47
CA GLY A 54 -1.12 3.96 -3.89
C GLY A 54 -2.09 2.95 -4.47
N GLU A 55 -1.66 2.38 -5.58
CA GLU A 55 -2.44 1.41 -6.35
C GLU A 55 -2.31 -0.01 -5.78
N TRP A 56 -3.44 -0.72 -5.85
CA TRP A 56 -3.66 -2.07 -5.35
C TRP A 56 -4.39 -2.91 -6.41
N ALA A 57 -3.99 -4.17 -6.54
CA ALA A 57 -4.68 -5.17 -7.32
C ALA A 57 -4.69 -6.48 -6.54
N ASP A 58 -5.87 -6.91 -6.09
CA ASP A 58 -6.07 -8.19 -5.39
C ASP A 58 -5.14 -8.37 -4.19
N TYR A 59 -5.16 -7.38 -3.28
CA TYR A 59 -4.26 -7.28 -2.12
C TYR A 59 -2.78 -6.99 -2.41
N VAL A 60 -2.40 -6.89 -3.68
CA VAL A 60 -1.02 -6.66 -4.09
C VAL A 60 -0.77 -5.20 -4.41
N ARG A 61 0.29 -4.61 -3.84
CA ARG A 61 0.76 -3.28 -4.28
C ARG A 61 1.26 -3.39 -5.71
N ASN A 62 0.61 -2.68 -6.63
CA ASN A 62 0.87 -2.79 -8.07
C ASN A 62 0.47 -1.49 -8.74
N GLY A 63 1.35 -0.88 -9.53
CA GLY A 63 1.16 0.48 -10.07
C GLY A 63 2.00 1.51 -9.32
N GLN A 64 1.54 2.76 -9.24
CA GLN A 64 2.24 3.83 -8.52
C GLN A 64 1.87 3.86 -7.05
N GLY A 65 2.84 4.20 -6.20
CA GLY A 65 2.57 4.36 -4.78
C GLY A 65 3.74 4.93 -3.97
N VAL A 66 3.39 5.44 -2.79
CA VAL A 66 4.30 5.99 -1.79
C VAL A 66 4.28 5.09 -0.56
N HIS A 67 5.44 4.54 -0.20
CA HIS A 67 5.65 3.84 1.07
C HIS A 67 6.46 4.74 2.00
N THR A 68 5.93 5.04 3.17
CA THR A 68 6.59 5.83 4.22
C THR A 68 6.88 4.92 5.40
N TYR A 69 8.14 4.92 5.84
CA TYR A 69 8.61 4.13 6.97
C TYR A 69 8.56 4.97 8.26
N PRO A 70 8.43 4.34 9.45
CA PRO A 70 8.51 5.03 10.74
C PRO A 70 9.81 5.81 10.94
N SER A 71 10.90 5.40 10.28
CA SER A 71 12.19 6.10 10.30
C SER A 71 12.16 7.48 9.64
N GLY A 72 11.11 7.80 8.88
CA GLY A 72 11.03 8.99 8.04
C GLY A 72 11.54 8.79 6.60
N ASP A 73 12.14 7.63 6.31
CA ASP A 73 12.43 7.23 4.93
C ASP A 73 11.13 7.07 4.14
N ARG A 74 11.19 7.32 2.82
CA ARG A 74 10.07 6.99 1.94
C ARG A 74 10.52 6.59 0.54
N TYR A 75 9.76 5.70 -0.09
CA TYR A 75 9.85 5.39 -1.51
C TYR A 75 8.61 5.91 -2.24
N GLU A 76 8.83 6.56 -3.38
CA GLU A 76 7.79 7.03 -4.30
C GLU A 76 8.13 6.50 -5.69
N GLY A 77 7.26 5.68 -6.28
CA GLY A 77 7.51 5.14 -7.61
C GLY A 77 6.64 3.93 -7.92
N SER A 78 7.10 3.13 -8.89
CA SER A 78 6.33 1.98 -9.36
C SER A 78 6.52 0.76 -8.46
N TRP A 79 5.45 -0.01 -8.35
CA TRP A 79 5.34 -1.23 -7.58
C TRP A 79 4.87 -2.36 -8.49
N LYS A 80 5.43 -3.54 -8.30
CA LYS A 80 4.99 -4.76 -8.98
C LYS A 80 5.12 -5.91 -8.00
N SER A 81 4.04 -6.63 -7.76
CA SER A 81 4.04 -7.80 -6.86
C SER A 81 4.62 -7.49 -5.47
N HIS A 82 4.19 -6.38 -4.87
CA HIS A 82 4.69 -5.82 -3.60
C HIS A 82 6.12 -5.27 -3.57
N LYS A 83 6.87 -5.36 -4.67
CA LYS A 83 8.26 -4.89 -4.74
C LYS A 83 8.35 -3.57 -5.49
N ARG A 84 9.33 -2.75 -5.12
CA ARG A 84 9.71 -1.55 -5.88
C ARG A 84 10.22 -2.00 -7.25
N HIS A 85 9.74 -1.34 -8.29
CA HIS A 85 10.01 -1.71 -9.68
C HIS A 85 10.01 -0.47 -10.59
N GLY A 86 10.69 -0.54 -11.73
CA GLY A 86 10.77 0.57 -12.69
C GLY A 86 11.31 1.85 -12.06
N HIS A 87 10.88 3.00 -12.58
CA HIS A 87 11.35 4.28 -12.08
C HIS A 87 10.80 4.61 -10.68
N GLY A 88 11.65 5.14 -9.81
CA GLY A 88 11.23 5.64 -8.50
C GLY A 88 12.30 6.46 -7.78
N THR A 89 11.84 7.23 -6.79
CA THR A 89 12.67 8.02 -5.89
C THR A 89 12.61 7.45 -4.47
N TYR A 90 13.78 7.12 -3.92
CA TYR A 90 13.92 6.85 -2.49
C TYR A 90 14.46 8.08 -1.79
N TYR A 91 13.76 8.54 -0.76
CA TYR A 91 14.15 9.63 0.11
C TYR A 91 14.58 9.05 1.44
N TRP A 92 15.75 9.43 1.90
CA TRP A 92 16.20 9.13 3.26
C TRP A 92 15.75 10.24 4.21
N ALA A 93 15.53 9.88 5.47
CA ALA A 93 15.17 10.83 6.53
C ALA A 93 16.20 11.97 6.71
N ASP A 94 17.46 11.75 6.31
CA ASP A 94 18.53 12.75 6.34
C ASP A 94 18.53 13.74 5.16
N GLY A 95 17.54 13.63 4.27
CA GLY A 95 17.35 14.52 3.12
C GLY A 95 18.06 14.07 1.84
N ARG A 96 18.85 13.01 1.87
CA ARG A 96 19.37 12.41 0.63
C ARG A 96 18.22 11.84 -0.21
N LYS A 97 18.45 11.72 -1.52
CA LYS A 97 17.55 11.00 -2.42
C LYS A 97 18.29 10.22 -3.49
N TYR A 98 17.72 9.10 -3.89
CA TYR A 98 18.13 8.31 -5.05
C TYR A 98 16.98 8.32 -6.04
N VAL A 99 17.26 8.73 -7.27
CA VAL A 99 16.30 8.74 -8.38
C VAL A 99 16.86 7.79 -9.43
N GLY A 100 16.11 6.76 -9.80
CA GLY A 100 16.59 5.78 -10.78
C GLY A 100 15.66 4.59 -10.91
N GLU A 101 16.17 3.58 -11.61
CA GLU A 101 15.45 2.33 -11.88
C GLU A 101 15.57 1.34 -10.71
N TRP A 102 14.51 0.56 -10.52
CA TRP A 102 14.38 -0.47 -9.50
C TRP A 102 13.96 -1.79 -10.14
N ALA A 103 14.57 -2.88 -9.68
CA ALA A 103 14.17 -4.23 -10.05
C ALA A 103 14.10 -5.08 -8.78
N ASP A 104 12.89 -5.50 -8.43
CA ASP A 104 12.61 -6.38 -7.28
C ASP A 104 13.26 -5.89 -5.98
N ASP A 105 12.97 -4.63 -5.63
CA ASP A 105 13.51 -3.92 -4.46
C ASP A 105 14.99 -3.53 -4.50
N LEU A 106 15.72 -3.89 -5.56
CA LEU A 106 17.11 -3.50 -5.76
C LEU A 106 17.21 -2.31 -6.71
N ARG A 107 18.17 -1.43 -6.45
CA ARG A 107 18.54 -0.38 -7.41
C ARG A 107 19.14 -1.04 -8.64
N SER A 108 18.72 -0.61 -9.82
CA SER A 108 19.15 -1.16 -11.10
C SER A 108 19.61 -0.03 -12.02
N GLY A 109 20.74 0.61 -11.70
CA GLY A 109 21.32 1.68 -12.52
C GLY A 109 22.81 1.82 -12.37
#